data_AF-A0A941VJQ9-F1
#
_entry.id   AF-A0A941VJQ9-F1
#
_cell.length_a   1.000
_cell.length_b   1.000
_cell.length_c   1.000
_cell.angle_alpha   90.00
_cell.angle_beta   90.00
_cell.angle_gamma   90.00
#
_symmetry.space_group_name_H-M   'P 1'
#
loop_
_entity.id
_entity.type
_entity.pdbx_description
1 polymer ?
#
loop_
_entity_poly.entity_id
_entity_poly.type
_entity_poly.pdbx_seq_one_letter_code
_entity_poly.pdbx_strand_id
1 'polypeptide(L)' 'AVLISPPSTYSVTSYAYAMQPGDDVWYARMEQFMRDIKRDGRLMAAAKRYKLDPIIVP' A
#
# COMPACT_ATOMS: atom_id res chain seq x y z
N ALA A 1 10.28 -7.41 30.96
CA ALA A 1 8.98 -7.05 30.37
C ALA A 1 8.67 -8.06 29.27
N VAL A 2 7.45 -8.62 29.23
CA VAL A 2 7.05 -9.60 28.20
C VAL A 2 6.20 -8.86 27.17
N LEU A 3 6.58 -8.95 25.90
CA LEU A 3 5.85 -8.37 24.78
C LEU A 3 4.73 -9.34 24.37
N ILE A 4 3.48 -8.93 24.55
CA ILE A 4 2.31 -9.72 24.12
C ILE A 4 1.84 -9.16 22.78
N SER A 5 1.98 -9.94 21.72
CA SER A 5 1.50 -9.54 20.38
C SER A 5 -0.01 -9.77 20.27
N PRO A 6 -0.79 -8.86 19.65
CA PRO A 6 -2.22 -9.05 19.47
C PRO A 6 -2.52 -10.31 18.63
N PRO A 7 -3.60 -11.05 18.94
CA PRO A 7 -3.98 -12.27 18.21
C PRO A 7 -4.54 -11.99 16.80
N SER A 8 -4.77 -10.72 16.45
CA SER A 8 -5.26 -10.31 15.13
C SER A 8 -4.68 -8.95 14.72
N THR A 9 -4.62 -8.71 13.41
CA THR A 9 -4.11 -7.45 12.83
C THR A 9 -5.02 -6.30 13.24
N TYR A 10 -4.64 -5.60 14.31
CA TYR A 10 -5.38 -4.46 14.82
C TYR A 10 -4.92 -3.20 14.08
N SER A 11 -5.86 -2.54 13.39
CA SER A 11 -5.67 -1.25 12.70
C SER A 11 -4.84 -1.30 11.40
N VAL A 12 -5.42 -1.87 10.33
CA VAL A 12 -4.97 -1.55 8.97
C VAL A 12 -5.34 -0.09 8.71
N THR A 13 -4.35 0.79 8.74
CA THR A 13 -4.55 2.19 8.30
C THR A 13 -4.57 2.21 6.78
N SER A 14 -5.77 2.37 6.20
CA SER A 14 -5.91 2.54 4.76
C SER A 14 -5.09 3.74 4.30
N TYR A 15 -4.08 3.47 3.46
CA TYR A 15 -3.25 4.50 2.86
C TYR A 15 -3.67 4.69 1.41
N ALA A 16 -3.87 5.94 1.01
CA ALA A 16 -4.30 6.30 -0.33
C ALA A 16 -3.53 7.52 -0.83
N TYR A 17 -3.45 7.66 -2.15
CA TYR A 17 -2.90 8.85 -2.79
C TYR A 17 -3.97 9.94 -2.85
N ALA A 18 -3.62 11.16 -2.42
CA ALA A 18 -4.49 12.31 -2.60
C ALA A 18 -4.58 12.68 -4.08
N MET A 19 -5.80 12.89 -4.57
CA MET A 19 -6.10 13.21 -5.97
C MET A 19 -7.16 14.31 -6.04
N GLN A 20 -7.20 15.06 -7.15
CA GLN A 20 -8.24 16.06 -7.38
C GLN A 20 -9.60 15.37 -7.57
N PRO A 21 -10.66 15.77 -6.85
CA PRO A 21 -12.00 15.27 -7.09
C PRO A 21 -12.48 15.60 -8.51
N GLY A 22 -13.01 14.62 -9.22
CA GLY A 22 -13.56 14.78 -10.57
C GLY A 22 -12.57 14.58 -11.72
N ASP A 23 -11.30 14.28 -11.45
CA ASP A 23 -10.33 13.90 -12.48
C ASP A 23 -10.30 12.37 -12.66
N ASP A 24 -11.30 11.85 -13.37
CA ASP A 24 -11.47 10.41 -13.61
C ASP A 24 -10.35 9.82 -14.47
N VAL A 25 -9.77 10.63 -15.38
CA VAL A 25 -8.66 10.19 -16.24
C VAL A 25 -7.41 9.98 -15.40
N TRP A 26 -7.11 10.91 -14.50
CA TRP A 26 -6.01 10.77 -13.56
C TRP A 26 -6.22 9.61 -12.59
N TYR A 27 -7.45 9.47 -12.06
CA TYR A 27 -7.82 8.35 -11.21
C TYR A 27 -7.57 7.01 -11.91
N ALA A 28 -8.06 6.83 -13.14
CA ALA A 28 -7.89 5.59 -13.90
C ALA A 28 -6.41 5.28 -14.17
N ARG A 29 -5.60 6.31 -14.46
CA ARG A 29 -4.16 6.16 -14.68
C ARG A 29 -3.44 5.70 -13.41
N MET A 30 -3.75 6.30 -12.27
CA MET A 30 -3.18 5.93 -10.97
C MET A 30 -3.56 4.51 -10.57
N GLU A 31 -4.84 4.16 -10.75
CA GLU A 31 -5.33 2.81 -10.50
C GLU A 31 -4.63 1.76 -11.37
N GLN A 32 -4.43 2.04 -12.67
CA GLN A 32 -3.69 1.14 -13.55
C GLN A 32 -2.23 0.99 -13.13
N PHE A 33 -1.57 2.11 -12.84
CA PHE A 33 -0.18 2.09 -12.36
C PHE A 33 -0.04 1.26 -11.08
N MET A 34 -0.93 1.45 -10.10
CA MET A 34 -0.92 0.71 -8.84
C MET A 34 -1.13 -0.79 -9.06
N ARG A 35 -2.03 -1.20 -9.95
CA ARG A 35 -2.21 -2.61 -10.32
C ARG A 35 -0.94 -3.20 -10.95
N ASP A 36 -0.32 -2.47 -11.88
CA ASP A 36 0.86 -2.94 -12.60
C ASP A 36 2.06 -3.11 -11.64
N ILE A 37 2.34 -2.11 -10.78
CA ILE A 37 3.49 -2.16 -9.84
C ILE A 37 3.33 -3.17 -8.69
N LYS A 38 2.08 -3.48 -8.33
CA LYS A 38 1.76 -4.54 -7.37
C LYS A 38 2.03 -5.90 -7.99
N ARG A 39 1.57 -6.10 -9.22
CA ARG A 39 1.72 -7.36 -9.96
C ARG A 39 3.18 -7.63 -10.37
N ASP A 40 3.90 -6.61 -10.81
CA ASP A 40 5.30 -6.74 -11.26
C ASP A 40 6.31 -6.80 -10.10
N GLY A 41 5.87 -6.53 -8.86
CA GLY A 41 6.68 -6.62 -7.66
C GLY A 41 7.59 -5.41 -7.40
N ARG A 42 7.56 -4.37 -8.23
CA ARG A 42 8.33 -3.12 -8.00
C ARG A 42 7.92 -2.45 -6.69
N LEU A 43 6.62 -2.49 -6.35
CA LEU A 43 6.14 -1.94 -5.08
C LEU A 43 6.74 -2.70 -3.89
N MET A 44 6.75 -4.04 -3.95
CA MET A 44 7.32 -4.89 -2.90
C MET A 44 8.84 -4.70 -2.79
N ALA A 45 9.55 -4.58 -3.91
CA ALA A 45 10.98 -4.31 -3.93
C ALA A 45 11.33 -2.96 -3.30
N ALA A 46 10.55 -1.91 -3.60
CA ALA A 46 10.72 -0.59 -3.00
C ALA A 46 10.43 -0.62 -1.49
N ALA A 47 9.35 -1.28 -1.07
CA ALA A 47 9.02 -1.39 0.36
C ALA A 47 10.09 -2.16 1.14
N LYS A 48 10.59 -3.28 0.62
CA LYS A 48 11.70 -4.00 1.27
C LYS A 48 12.95 -3.15 1.42
N ARG A 49 13.31 -2.36 0.39
CA ARG A 49 14.44 -1.43 0.45
C ARG A 49 14.32 -0.41 1.59
N TYR A 50 13.10 0.04 1.88
CA TYR A 50 12.83 1.04 2.91
C TYR A 50 12.24 0.47 4.20
N LYS A 51 12.21 -0.87 4.37
CA LYS A 51 11.64 -1.56 5.55
C LYS A 51 10.16 -1.22 5.79
N LEU A 52 9.41 -1.08 4.71
CA LEU A 52 7.97 -0.79 4.67
C LEU A 52 7.15 -2.02 4.22
N ASP A 53 7.76 -3.21 4.19
CA ASP A 53 7.05 -4.45 3.84
C ASP A 53 5.82 -4.77 4.71
N PRO A 54 5.74 -4.42 6.01
CA PRO A 54 4.57 -4.76 6.83
C PRO A 54 3.30 -3.95 6.49
N ILE A 55 3.44 -2.83 5.78
CA ILE A 55 2.31 -1.94 5.42
C ILE A 55 1.76 -2.23 4.02
N ILE A 56 2.43 -3.08 3.24
CA ILE A 56 1.89 -3.51 1.95
C ILE A 56 0.77 -4.51 2.21
N VAL A 57 -0.47 -4.07 1.97
CA VAL A 57 -1.64 -4.94 1.93
C VAL A 57 -1.62 -5.74 0.61
N PRO A 58 -1.91 -7.07 0.64
CA PRO A 58 -2.04 -7.91 -0.55
C PRO A 58 -2.99 -7.34 -1.62
#